data_AF-A0A932RD53-F1
#
_entry.id   AF-A0A932RD53-F1
#
_cell.length_a   1.000
_cell.length_b   1.000
_cell.length_c   1.000
_cell.angle_alpha   90.00
_cell.angle_beta   90.00
_cell.angle_gamma   90.00
#
_symmetry.space_group_name_H-M   'P 1'
#
loop_
_entity.id
_entity.type
_entity.pdbx_description
1 polymer ?
#
loop_
_entity_poly.entity_id
_entity_poly.type
_entity_poly.pdbx_seq_one_letter_code
_entity_poly.pdbx_strand_id
1 'polypeptide(L)'
;MPNPWSRRFLVLLFLTPVLLITVFDSRLAASNNLVTKSHDPQPGARVYENKVAEAAVAQIIVLAEQYYQEGEQHFFAGRMDQARSSFDSAFTAVYEADFTLRSVPALAQFRESLVERIQKCNTASANRATNSEAAKFSGNAQQGEPPKETGESDREEPDESTLVADPDEFNLFPLTIDPNLREKVSEDLANTSYGIPIVYNERVVEYLNLFQTDRWGRFSAGLARSGKYLPMMREYFREAGIPDDVIYMAMVESLFNPRAYSRARARGIWQFISSTAKLYRLRQDAYVDERSDPVRSTQAAVKHTLNLYQQFGDWNLVMAAYNAGAGAVQRAIDRAGTRDFWELARRRYLPRETVDHIPAIMASIIIAHNPENYGFSAELSAPIEVDRIKLGRPVGLSVVARLTDLSIAELKDLNPELKGLCTPLNFPEYQLKLPAGLGDHLQTKLKSISVSAWLPKSDMKRPPAERVARGKGKRRGQKTEVAGRSANRRSGKKLKRELAFAYSDSPKKPQGKRIIHKVRKGDNLTKIAARYNTDVQSLRGWNHLPSKKIRPGDKITIYRRE
;
A
#
# COMPACT_ATOMS: atom_id res chain seq x y z
N MET A 1 49.20 17.28 45.67
CA MET A 1 48.53 18.08 46.72
C MET A 1 47.09 18.32 46.29
N PRO A 2 46.09 18.43 47.19
CA PRO A 2 45.75 17.66 48.41
C PRO A 2 44.73 16.53 48.07
N ASN A 3 44.45 15.45 48.85
CA ASN A 3 43.88 15.31 50.22
C ASN A 3 42.39 15.78 50.34
N PRO A 4 41.52 15.34 51.30
CA PRO A 4 41.49 14.14 52.18
C PRO A 4 40.10 13.42 52.35
N TRP A 5 40.14 12.19 52.88
CA TRP A 5 39.32 11.59 53.98
C TRP A 5 37.89 12.06 54.39
N SER A 6 36.94 11.11 54.28
CA SER A 6 36.02 10.56 55.33
C SER A 6 35.14 11.42 56.27
N ARG A 7 33.85 11.01 56.42
CA ARG A 7 33.07 10.68 57.66
C ARG A 7 31.56 10.69 57.33
N ARG A 8 30.80 9.58 57.35
CA ARG A 8 30.24 8.74 58.46
C ARG A 8 29.07 9.37 59.26
N PHE A 9 27.92 8.65 59.26
CA PHE A 9 26.82 8.42 60.24
C PHE A 9 25.47 8.32 59.47
N LEU A 10 24.75 7.18 59.38
CA LEU A 10 23.90 6.47 60.39
C LEU A 10 22.68 7.32 60.84
N VAL A 11 21.40 6.86 60.96
CA VAL A 11 20.76 5.54 60.73
C VAL A 11 19.18 5.61 60.77
N LEU A 12 18.50 4.53 60.35
CA LEU A 12 17.04 4.10 60.44
C LEU A 12 16.11 4.50 59.25
N LEU A 13 15.58 3.54 58.45
CA LEU A 13 14.38 2.66 58.67
C LEU A 13 13.09 3.47 58.87
N PHE A 14 12.01 3.30 58.10
CA PHE A 14 11.46 2.14 57.34
C PHE A 14 10.96 2.58 55.93
N LEU A 15 10.45 1.78 54.97
CA LEU A 15 10.07 0.34 54.87
C LEU A 15 10.24 -0.15 53.39
N THR A 16 9.61 -1.26 52.97
CA THR A 16 9.62 -1.91 51.63
C THR A 16 8.16 -2.27 51.21
N PRO A 17 7.84 -2.94 50.06
CA PRO A 17 8.64 -3.41 48.89
C PRO A 17 8.22 -2.81 47.51
N VAL A 18 9.08 -2.71 46.47
CA VAL A 18 9.55 -3.74 45.47
C VAL A 18 8.39 -4.27 44.59
N LEU A 19 8.40 -4.22 43.25
CA LEU A 19 9.45 -4.62 42.29
C LEU A 19 9.96 -3.56 41.29
N LEU A 20 11.22 -3.76 40.90
CA LEU A 20 12.01 -3.08 39.86
C LEU A 20 12.86 -4.20 39.17
N ILE A 21 13.71 -3.85 38.20
CA ILE A 21 14.84 -4.67 37.65
C ILE A 21 14.44 -5.70 36.58
N THR A 22 15.11 -5.82 35.42
CA THR A 22 15.66 -4.84 34.45
C THR A 22 16.08 -5.61 33.19
N VAL A 23 16.27 -4.90 32.07
CA VAL A 23 17.06 -5.37 30.91
C VAL A 23 18.50 -5.66 31.33
N PHE A 24 19.13 -6.71 30.77
CA PHE A 24 20.58 -6.69 30.52
C PHE A 24 20.93 -7.47 29.25
N ASP A 25 21.87 -6.91 28.49
CA ASP A 25 22.46 -7.44 27.26
C ASP A 25 23.77 -8.16 27.59
N SER A 26 24.18 -9.17 26.80
CA SER A 26 25.53 -9.76 26.83
C SER A 26 25.78 -10.71 25.65
N ARG A 27 26.78 -10.38 24.83
CA ARG A 27 27.52 -11.35 24.01
C ARG A 27 28.67 -11.98 24.82
N LEU A 28 29.26 -13.04 24.27
CA LEU A 28 30.45 -13.80 24.73
C LEU A 28 30.25 -14.82 25.86
N ALA A 29 30.08 -16.10 25.47
CA ALA A 29 30.97 -17.19 25.86
C ALA A 29 30.70 -18.43 24.97
N ALA A 30 31.76 -19.12 24.56
CA ALA A 30 31.66 -20.40 23.85
C ALA A 30 31.66 -21.60 24.83
N SER A 31 31.37 -22.79 24.30
CA SER A 31 31.47 -24.12 24.95
C SER A 31 30.59 -24.38 26.18
N ASN A 32 29.50 -25.15 26.00
CA ASN A 32 29.53 -26.59 26.27
C ASN A 32 28.21 -27.29 25.92
N ASN A 33 28.29 -28.50 25.37
CA ASN A 33 27.16 -29.41 25.22
C ASN A 33 26.70 -29.93 26.59
N LEU A 34 25.41 -29.85 26.90
CA LEU A 34 24.74 -30.78 27.82
C LEU A 34 23.23 -30.84 27.53
N VAL A 35 22.72 -32.05 27.30
CA VAL A 35 21.32 -32.34 26.99
C VAL A 35 20.50 -32.42 28.27
N THR A 36 19.39 -31.67 28.42
CA THR A 36 18.27 -32.07 29.31
C THR A 36 16.88 -31.64 28.83
N LYS A 37 15.97 -32.63 28.89
CA LYS A 37 14.50 -32.68 28.92
C LYS A 37 13.63 -31.40 28.83
N SER A 38 12.53 -31.56 28.08
CA SER A 38 11.37 -30.67 27.99
C SER A 38 10.53 -30.60 29.28
N HIS A 39 9.80 -29.49 29.45
CA HIS A 39 8.80 -29.26 30.48
C HIS A 39 7.45 -28.95 29.81
N ASP A 40 6.41 -29.75 30.05
CA ASP A 40 5.08 -29.60 29.44
C ASP A 40 4.17 -28.72 30.35
N PRO A 41 3.42 -27.73 29.82
CA PRO A 41 2.70 -26.77 30.66
C PRO A 41 1.42 -27.34 31.31
N GLN A 42 1.08 -26.76 32.46
CA GLN A 42 0.02 -27.20 33.38
C GLN A 42 -1.40 -27.25 32.74
N PRO A 43 -2.27 -28.21 33.13
CA PRO A 43 -3.56 -28.46 32.46
C PRO A 43 -4.52 -27.27 32.41
N GLY A 44 -4.51 -26.40 33.42
CA GLY A 44 -5.40 -25.24 33.50
C GLY A 44 -5.13 -24.16 32.43
N ALA A 45 -3.88 -24.03 31.98
CA ALA A 45 -3.50 -23.05 30.95
C ALA A 45 -4.08 -23.44 29.57
N ARG A 46 -3.90 -24.71 29.16
CA ARG A 46 -4.41 -25.26 27.90
C ARG A 46 -5.92 -25.06 27.73
N VAL A 47 -6.71 -25.18 28.80
CA VAL A 47 -8.18 -24.98 28.75
C VAL A 47 -8.56 -23.50 28.54
N TYR A 48 -7.77 -22.57 29.08
CA TYR A 48 -8.02 -21.13 28.92
C TYR A 48 -7.57 -20.63 27.54
N GLU A 49 -6.40 -21.09 27.06
CA GLU A 49 -5.87 -20.82 25.73
C GLU A 49 -6.84 -21.30 24.63
N ASN A 50 -7.36 -22.52 24.73
CA ASN A 50 -8.33 -23.06 23.77
C ASN A 50 -9.60 -22.20 23.65
N LYS A 51 -10.15 -21.71 24.76
CA LYS A 51 -11.35 -20.83 24.73
C LYS A 51 -11.07 -19.46 24.11
N VAL A 52 -9.86 -18.92 24.30
CA VAL A 52 -9.45 -17.66 23.66
C VAL A 52 -9.26 -17.86 22.15
N ALA A 53 -8.66 -19.00 21.74
CA ALA A 53 -8.52 -19.37 20.33
C ALA A 53 -9.88 -19.54 19.63
N GLU A 54 -10.83 -20.27 20.24
CA GLU A 54 -12.21 -20.41 19.72
C GLU A 54 -12.91 -19.06 19.53
N ALA A 55 -12.77 -18.14 20.50
CA ALA A 55 -13.36 -16.80 20.43
C ALA A 55 -12.71 -15.90 19.35
N ALA A 56 -11.42 -16.08 19.06
CA ALA A 56 -10.73 -15.39 17.97
C ALA A 56 -11.15 -15.94 16.60
N VAL A 57 -11.21 -17.27 16.46
CA VAL A 57 -11.70 -17.96 15.25
C VAL A 57 -13.14 -17.55 14.93
N ALA A 58 -14.03 -17.48 15.92
CA ALA A 58 -15.40 -17.03 15.72
C ALA A 58 -15.50 -15.59 15.18
N GLN A 59 -14.62 -14.68 15.62
CA GLN A 59 -14.58 -13.30 15.11
C GLN A 59 -14.09 -13.24 13.65
N ILE A 60 -13.07 -14.04 13.32
CA ILE A 60 -12.52 -14.15 11.96
C ILE A 60 -13.59 -14.68 10.99
N ILE A 61 -14.28 -15.76 11.35
CA ILE A 61 -15.40 -16.33 10.57
C ILE A 61 -16.50 -15.27 10.36
N VAL A 62 -16.88 -14.54 11.42
CA VAL A 62 -17.92 -13.49 11.33
C VAL A 62 -17.50 -12.30 10.46
N LEU A 63 -16.21 -11.97 10.38
CA LEU A 63 -15.69 -10.91 9.51
C LEU A 63 -15.64 -11.37 8.05
N ALA A 64 -15.11 -12.56 7.79
CA ALA A 64 -15.04 -13.15 6.46
C ALA A 64 -16.45 -13.36 5.85
N GLU A 65 -17.41 -13.84 6.63
CA GLU A 65 -18.81 -13.98 6.21
C GLU A 65 -19.46 -12.63 5.85
N GLN A 66 -19.10 -11.53 6.54
CA GLN A 66 -19.59 -10.20 6.18
C GLN A 66 -19.04 -9.73 4.82
N TYR A 67 -17.76 -9.94 4.56
CA TYR A 67 -17.15 -9.62 3.27
C TYR A 67 -17.70 -10.50 2.15
N TYR A 68 -17.95 -11.78 2.40
CA TYR A 68 -18.58 -12.68 1.42
C TYR A 68 -19.99 -12.20 1.04
N GLN A 69 -20.83 -11.88 2.03
CA GLN A 69 -22.19 -11.38 1.80
C GLN A 69 -22.22 -10.02 1.07
N GLU A 70 -21.22 -9.17 1.31
CA GLU A 70 -21.05 -7.94 0.54
C GLU A 70 -20.63 -8.25 -0.91
N GLY A 71 -19.74 -9.23 -1.11
CA GLY A 71 -19.38 -9.75 -2.43
C GLY A 71 -20.58 -10.27 -3.22
N GLU A 72 -21.45 -11.08 -2.61
CA GLU A 72 -22.70 -11.54 -3.22
C GLU A 72 -23.61 -10.35 -3.61
N GLN A 73 -23.79 -9.35 -2.74
CA GLN A 73 -24.61 -8.17 -3.04
C GLN A 73 -24.05 -7.34 -4.20
N HIS A 74 -22.72 -7.27 -4.34
CA HIS A 74 -22.08 -6.65 -5.50
C HIS A 74 -22.24 -7.52 -6.76
N PHE A 75 -22.14 -8.84 -6.63
CA PHE A 75 -22.28 -9.81 -7.72
C PHE A 75 -23.69 -9.80 -8.33
N PHE A 76 -24.74 -9.96 -7.50
CA PHE A 76 -26.13 -9.94 -7.96
C PHE A 76 -26.55 -8.59 -8.56
N ALA A 77 -25.89 -7.50 -8.15
CA ALA A 77 -26.10 -6.16 -8.70
C ALA A 77 -25.14 -5.80 -9.86
N GLY A 78 -24.41 -6.77 -10.42
CA GLY A 78 -23.59 -6.61 -11.62
C GLY A 78 -22.29 -5.81 -11.44
N ARG A 79 -21.87 -5.52 -10.21
CA ARG A 79 -20.69 -4.71 -9.89
C ARG A 79 -19.47 -5.61 -9.66
N MET A 80 -19.01 -6.27 -10.72
CA MET A 80 -18.06 -7.38 -10.65
C MET A 80 -16.73 -7.04 -9.97
N ASP A 81 -16.15 -5.86 -10.20
CA ASP A 81 -14.90 -5.45 -9.54
C ASP A 81 -15.06 -5.31 -8.02
N GLN A 82 -16.22 -4.83 -7.58
CA GLN A 82 -16.55 -4.70 -6.16
C GLN A 82 -16.86 -6.07 -5.55
N ALA A 83 -17.52 -6.96 -6.29
CA ALA A 83 -17.76 -8.34 -5.87
C ALA A 83 -16.43 -9.06 -5.64
N ARG A 84 -15.52 -8.99 -6.61
CA ARG A 84 -14.17 -9.54 -6.52
C ARG A 84 -13.41 -8.97 -5.32
N SER A 85 -13.34 -7.64 -5.17
CA SER A 85 -12.66 -7.01 -4.03
C SER A 85 -13.23 -7.42 -2.67
N SER A 86 -14.54 -7.67 -2.57
CA SER A 86 -15.18 -8.15 -1.34
C SER A 86 -14.92 -9.65 -1.09
N PHE A 87 -14.96 -10.49 -2.13
CA PHE A 87 -14.58 -11.90 -2.01
C PHE A 87 -13.10 -12.09 -1.65
N ASP A 88 -12.21 -11.28 -2.24
CA ASP A 88 -10.79 -11.24 -1.88
C ASP A 88 -10.63 -10.82 -0.39
N SER A 89 -11.39 -9.83 0.09
CA SER A 89 -11.39 -9.42 1.51
C SER A 89 -11.90 -10.53 2.45
N ALA A 90 -12.88 -11.32 2.01
CA ALA A 90 -13.38 -12.48 2.76
C ALA A 90 -12.29 -13.57 2.90
N PHE A 91 -11.57 -13.83 1.81
CA PHE A 91 -10.46 -14.76 1.77
C PHE A 91 -9.30 -14.27 2.67
N THR A 92 -8.89 -13.01 2.53
CA THR A 92 -7.87 -12.36 3.37
C THR A 92 -8.18 -12.51 4.86
N ALA A 93 -9.41 -12.23 5.29
CA ALA A 93 -9.79 -12.36 6.70
C ALA A 93 -9.54 -13.77 7.27
N VAL A 94 -9.80 -14.83 6.50
CA VAL A 94 -9.56 -16.23 6.91
C VAL A 94 -8.06 -16.61 6.85
N TYR A 95 -7.36 -16.15 5.81
CA TYR A 95 -5.97 -16.55 5.53
C TYR A 95 -4.91 -15.73 6.27
N GLU A 96 -5.23 -14.52 6.76
CA GLU A 96 -4.34 -13.71 7.60
C GLU A 96 -4.49 -14.00 9.11
N ALA A 97 -5.34 -14.94 9.50
CA ALA A 97 -5.43 -15.44 10.87
C ALA A 97 -4.06 -15.84 11.45
N ASP A 98 -3.86 -15.74 12.76
CA ASP A 98 -2.64 -16.22 13.42
C ASP A 98 -2.42 -17.73 13.12
N PHE A 99 -1.17 -18.15 12.98
CA PHE A 99 -0.81 -19.54 12.64
C PHE A 99 -1.45 -20.56 13.59
N THR A 100 -1.52 -20.25 14.89
CA THR A 100 -2.15 -21.11 15.91
C THR A 100 -3.67 -21.24 15.76
N LEU A 101 -4.31 -20.28 15.08
CA LEU A 101 -5.75 -20.27 14.82
C LEU A 101 -6.11 -20.98 13.51
N ARG A 102 -5.18 -21.07 12.54
CA ARG A 102 -5.39 -21.73 11.23
C ARG A 102 -5.55 -23.26 11.34
N SER A 103 -4.98 -23.86 12.38
CA SER A 103 -5.12 -25.30 12.68
C SER A 103 -6.42 -25.65 13.41
N VAL A 104 -7.18 -24.66 13.88
CA VAL A 104 -8.48 -24.89 14.56
C VAL A 104 -9.50 -25.41 13.53
N PRO A 105 -10.12 -26.59 13.73
CA PRO A 105 -10.96 -27.24 12.73
C PRO A 105 -12.10 -26.37 12.19
N ALA A 106 -12.71 -25.54 13.04
CA ALA A 106 -13.79 -24.64 12.63
C ALA A 106 -13.37 -23.60 11.58
N LEU A 107 -12.13 -23.10 11.65
CA LEU A 107 -11.62 -22.13 10.66
C LEU A 107 -11.27 -22.84 9.34
N ALA A 108 -10.72 -24.05 9.41
CA ALA A 108 -10.42 -24.88 8.24
C ALA A 108 -11.69 -25.28 7.47
N GLN A 109 -12.75 -25.74 8.16
CA GLN A 109 -14.05 -26.05 7.55
C GLN A 109 -14.70 -24.81 6.93
N PHE A 110 -14.65 -23.66 7.61
CA PHE A 110 -15.19 -22.42 7.06
C PHE A 110 -14.42 -21.96 5.81
N ARG A 111 -13.09 -22.10 5.79
CA ARG A 111 -12.23 -21.80 4.63
C ARG A 111 -12.63 -22.61 3.40
N GLU A 112 -12.84 -23.91 3.55
CA GLU A 112 -13.26 -24.80 2.45
C GLU A 112 -14.65 -24.43 1.93
N SER A 113 -15.62 -24.21 2.83
CA SER A 113 -16.95 -23.73 2.47
C SER A 113 -16.93 -22.38 1.75
N LEU A 114 -16.09 -21.44 2.19
CA LEU A 114 -15.95 -20.11 1.57
C LEU A 114 -15.42 -20.22 0.14
N VAL A 115 -14.41 -21.05 -0.10
CA VAL A 115 -13.86 -21.28 -1.45
C VAL A 115 -14.90 -21.87 -2.39
N GLU A 116 -15.61 -22.92 -1.96
CA GLU A 116 -16.69 -23.55 -2.74
C GLU A 116 -17.81 -22.55 -3.08
N ARG A 117 -18.21 -21.73 -2.09
CA ARG A 117 -19.23 -20.68 -2.24
C ARG A 117 -18.83 -19.58 -3.22
N ILE A 118 -17.56 -19.17 -3.26
CA ILE A 118 -17.04 -18.20 -4.24
C ILE A 118 -16.95 -18.83 -5.64
N GLN A 119 -16.53 -20.10 -5.75
CA GLN A 119 -16.50 -20.84 -7.02
C GLN A 119 -17.89 -21.00 -7.64
N LYS A 120 -18.93 -21.21 -6.83
CA LYS A 120 -20.34 -21.21 -7.26
C LYS A 120 -20.79 -19.87 -7.86
N CYS A 121 -20.34 -18.73 -7.31
CA CYS A 121 -20.59 -17.42 -7.92
C CYS A 121 -19.87 -17.27 -9.28
N ASN A 122 -18.61 -17.69 -9.36
CA ASN A 122 -17.81 -17.56 -10.59
C ASN A 122 -18.36 -18.43 -11.74
N THR A 123 -18.78 -19.67 -11.45
CA THR A 123 -19.41 -20.57 -12.44
C THR A 123 -20.78 -20.06 -12.89
N ALA A 124 -21.60 -19.51 -11.98
CA ALA A 124 -22.83 -18.81 -12.33
C ALA A 124 -22.60 -17.59 -13.22
N SER A 125 -21.46 -16.89 -13.08
CA SER A 125 -21.07 -15.79 -13.98
C SER A 125 -20.72 -16.27 -15.39
N ALA A 126 -19.95 -17.36 -15.50
CA ALA A 126 -19.57 -17.94 -16.80
C ALA A 126 -20.81 -18.40 -17.60
N ASN A 127 -21.76 -19.07 -16.94
CA ASN A 127 -23.02 -19.52 -17.56
C ASN A 127 -23.96 -18.35 -17.93
N ARG A 128 -23.75 -17.15 -17.39
CA ARG A 128 -24.50 -15.94 -17.76
C ARG A 128 -23.85 -15.17 -18.91
N ALA A 129 -22.52 -15.26 -19.04
CA ALA A 129 -21.76 -14.68 -20.15
C ALA A 129 -22.00 -15.45 -21.46
N THR A 130 -21.87 -16.78 -21.44
CA THR A 130 -22.08 -17.66 -22.61
C THR A 130 -23.49 -17.49 -23.21
N ASN A 131 -24.52 -17.45 -22.37
CA ASN A 131 -25.90 -17.15 -22.79
C ASN A 131 -26.10 -15.71 -23.31
N SER A 132 -25.23 -14.76 -22.98
CA SER A 132 -25.26 -13.39 -23.52
C SER A 132 -24.46 -13.23 -24.82
N GLU A 133 -23.51 -14.11 -25.11
CA GLU A 133 -22.70 -14.07 -26.34
C GLU A 133 -23.39 -14.82 -27.48
N ALA A 134 -24.04 -15.96 -27.20
CA ALA A 134 -24.89 -16.68 -28.15
C ALA A 134 -26.02 -15.79 -28.72
N ALA A 135 -26.51 -14.83 -27.94
CA ALA A 135 -27.55 -13.87 -28.36
C ALA A 135 -27.02 -12.67 -29.18
N LYS A 136 -25.70 -12.55 -29.39
CA LYS A 136 -25.09 -11.40 -30.10
C LYS A 136 -24.38 -11.78 -31.41
N PHE A 137 -24.23 -13.07 -31.70
CA PHE A 137 -23.54 -13.55 -32.90
C PHE A 137 -24.47 -13.74 -34.12
N SER A 138 -25.49 -12.90 -34.25
CA SER A 138 -26.37 -12.80 -35.42
C SER A 138 -26.64 -11.34 -35.73
N GLY A 139 -25.92 -10.76 -36.71
CA GLY A 139 -26.05 -9.34 -37.05
C GLY A 139 -24.85 -8.73 -37.79
N ASN A 140 -24.67 -9.11 -39.06
CA ASN A 140 -23.92 -8.48 -40.17
C ASN A 140 -22.69 -7.58 -39.95
N ALA A 141 -21.70 -7.81 -40.81
CA ALA A 141 -20.52 -6.96 -41.03
C ALA A 141 -20.76 -5.82 -42.04
N GLN A 142 -19.99 -4.73 -41.92
CA GLN A 142 -19.51 -3.95 -43.08
C GLN A 142 -18.32 -3.03 -42.72
N GLN A 143 -17.50 -2.72 -43.73
CA GLN A 143 -16.24 -1.99 -43.64
C GLN A 143 -16.42 -0.46 -43.70
N GLY A 144 -15.42 0.30 -43.25
CA GLY A 144 -15.35 1.77 -43.43
C GLY A 144 -13.99 2.36 -43.03
N GLU A 145 -13.41 3.16 -43.92
CA GLU A 145 -12.06 3.76 -43.83
C GLU A 145 -11.93 4.96 -42.86
N PRO A 146 -10.69 5.40 -42.52
CA PRO A 146 -10.44 6.37 -41.46
C PRO A 146 -10.46 7.85 -41.92
N PRO A 147 -10.98 8.80 -41.12
CA PRO A 147 -10.83 10.23 -41.37
C PRO A 147 -9.82 10.93 -40.41
N LYS A 148 -8.73 11.38 -41.03
CA LYS A 148 -7.89 12.59 -40.84
C LYS A 148 -7.98 13.45 -39.56
N GLU A 149 -6.80 13.92 -39.18
CA GLU A 149 -6.51 14.94 -38.15
C GLU A 149 -7.22 16.29 -38.39
N THR A 150 -7.51 16.99 -37.28
CA THR A 150 -7.51 18.46 -37.14
C THR A 150 -7.88 18.84 -35.70
N GLY A 151 -7.28 19.90 -35.15
CA GLY A 151 -7.80 20.57 -33.95
C GLY A 151 -6.89 20.49 -32.71
N GLU A 152 -5.76 21.19 -32.78
CA GLU A 152 -4.95 21.61 -31.65
C GLU A 152 -5.81 22.38 -30.61
N SER A 153 -5.76 21.98 -29.35
CA SER A 153 -6.37 22.73 -28.24
C SER A 153 -5.71 22.33 -26.92
N ASP A 154 -5.29 23.34 -26.15
CA ASP A 154 -4.36 23.19 -25.03
C ASP A 154 -4.81 22.13 -24.01
N ARG A 155 -4.03 21.04 -23.96
CA ARG A 155 -4.00 20.10 -22.85
C ARG A 155 -2.62 20.21 -22.23
N GLU A 156 -2.57 20.54 -20.95
CA GLU A 156 -1.41 20.15 -20.14
C GLU A 156 -1.43 18.62 -20.08
N GLU A 157 -0.65 18.01 -20.96
CA GLU A 157 -0.34 16.58 -20.94
C GLU A 157 0.32 16.24 -19.59
N PRO A 158 0.05 15.06 -19.00
CA PRO A 158 0.84 14.61 -17.87
C PRO A 158 2.30 14.45 -18.33
N ASP A 159 3.23 15.02 -17.56
CA ASP A 159 4.67 14.93 -17.80
C ASP A 159 5.11 13.49 -18.14
N GLU A 160 5.50 13.28 -19.41
CA GLU A 160 5.88 11.98 -19.97
C GLU A 160 7.03 11.32 -19.18
N SER A 161 7.86 12.11 -18.50
CA SER A 161 8.94 11.61 -17.65
C SER A 161 8.47 10.90 -16.36
N THR A 162 7.18 11.03 -16.01
CA THR A 162 6.58 10.39 -14.82
C THR A 162 5.92 9.04 -15.10
N LEU A 163 5.70 8.70 -16.38
CA LEU A 163 5.19 7.41 -16.82
C LEU A 163 6.36 6.41 -16.91
N VAL A 164 6.50 5.57 -15.88
CA VAL A 164 7.38 4.39 -16.00
C VAL A 164 6.66 3.32 -16.82
N ALA A 165 7.47 2.52 -17.51
CA ALA A 165 7.09 1.55 -18.53
C ALA A 165 5.76 0.82 -18.25
N ASP A 166 4.93 0.83 -19.28
CA ASP A 166 3.76 -0.01 -19.39
C ASP A 166 4.17 -1.49 -19.37
N PRO A 167 3.49 -2.40 -18.65
CA PRO A 167 3.77 -3.83 -18.75
C PRO A 167 3.64 -4.39 -20.19
N ASP A 168 2.90 -3.70 -21.06
CA ASP A 168 2.81 -4.04 -22.49
C ASP A 168 4.01 -3.51 -23.33
N GLU A 169 4.97 -2.76 -22.76
CA GLU A 169 6.23 -2.34 -23.44
C GLU A 169 7.26 -3.50 -23.59
N PHE A 170 7.00 -4.69 -23.03
CA PHE A 170 7.85 -5.90 -23.15
C PHE A 170 7.57 -6.74 -24.41
N ASN A 171 7.14 -6.09 -25.50
CA ASN A 171 7.16 -6.69 -26.83
C ASN A 171 8.62 -6.77 -27.33
N LEU A 172 9.27 -7.88 -26.97
CA LEU A 172 10.53 -8.34 -27.52
C LEU A 172 10.35 -8.68 -29.00
N PHE A 173 10.43 -7.66 -29.85
CA PHE A 173 10.77 -7.79 -31.27
C PHE A 173 12.17 -8.42 -31.39
N PRO A 174 12.53 -9.08 -32.51
CA PRO A 174 13.74 -9.90 -32.59
C PRO A 174 14.99 -9.06 -32.31
N LEU A 175 15.54 -9.20 -31.11
CA LEU A 175 16.80 -8.60 -30.70
C LEU A 175 17.94 -9.36 -31.35
N THR A 176 18.82 -8.64 -32.07
CA THR A 176 20.15 -9.16 -32.38
C THR A 176 20.92 -9.21 -31.07
N ILE A 177 21.04 -10.40 -30.48
CA ILE A 177 21.85 -10.63 -29.28
C ILE A 177 23.32 -10.57 -29.70
N ASP A 178 24.13 -9.76 -29.01
CA ASP A 178 25.59 -9.78 -29.17
C ASP A 178 26.12 -11.23 -28.98
N PRO A 179 26.80 -11.81 -29.99
CA PRO A 179 27.29 -13.19 -29.90
C PRO A 179 28.17 -13.46 -28.69
N ASN A 180 28.92 -12.46 -28.22
CA ASN A 180 29.86 -12.58 -27.11
C ASN A 180 29.21 -12.38 -25.73
N LEU A 181 27.97 -11.85 -25.66
CA LEU A 181 27.28 -11.56 -24.41
C LEU A 181 27.08 -12.82 -23.54
N ARG A 182 26.85 -13.99 -24.17
CA ARG A 182 26.66 -15.26 -23.45
C ARG A 182 27.92 -15.71 -22.70
N GLU A 183 29.08 -15.59 -23.35
CA GLU A 183 30.37 -15.92 -22.75
C GLU A 183 30.69 -14.96 -21.61
N LYS A 184 30.58 -13.64 -21.88
CA LYS A 184 30.79 -12.58 -20.89
C LYS A 184 29.94 -12.74 -19.64
N VAL A 185 28.65 -13.05 -19.77
CA VAL A 185 27.75 -13.29 -18.64
C VAL A 185 28.12 -14.56 -17.89
N SER A 186 28.56 -15.61 -18.59
CA SER A 186 29.00 -16.86 -17.94
C SER A 186 30.25 -16.65 -17.10
N GLU A 187 31.20 -15.83 -17.56
CA GLU A 187 32.39 -15.42 -16.80
C GLU A 187 32.02 -14.51 -15.62
N ASP A 188 31.15 -13.52 -15.83
CA ASP A 188 30.71 -12.57 -14.78
C ASP A 188 30.01 -13.30 -13.63
N LEU A 189 29.11 -14.24 -13.95
CA LEU A 189 28.41 -15.08 -12.98
C LEU A 189 29.33 -16.07 -12.24
N ALA A 190 30.44 -16.49 -12.86
CA ALA A 190 31.43 -17.36 -12.20
C ALA A 190 32.31 -16.61 -11.19
N ASN A 191 32.49 -15.29 -11.38
CA ASN A 191 33.38 -14.45 -10.58
C ASN A 191 32.64 -13.55 -9.57
N THR A 192 31.32 -13.39 -9.69
CA THR A 192 30.51 -12.49 -8.86
C THR A 192 29.70 -13.24 -7.80
N SER A 193 29.66 -12.70 -6.57
CA SER A 193 28.85 -13.27 -5.49
C SER A 193 27.53 -12.51 -5.33
N TYR A 194 26.42 -13.22 -5.53
CA TYR A 194 25.06 -12.70 -5.37
C TYR A 194 24.42 -13.20 -4.07
N GLY A 195 23.64 -12.34 -3.43
CA GLY A 195 22.85 -12.65 -2.25
C GLY A 195 21.54 -13.39 -2.55
N ILE A 196 21.13 -13.47 -3.81
CA ILE A 196 20.06 -14.39 -4.28
C ILE A 196 20.55 -15.28 -5.42
N PRO A 197 19.97 -16.48 -5.63
CA PRO A 197 20.34 -17.33 -6.77
C PRO A 197 19.99 -16.67 -8.11
N ILE A 198 21.01 -16.34 -8.91
CA ILE A 198 20.84 -15.85 -10.27
C ILE A 198 20.80 -17.04 -11.23
N VAL A 199 19.70 -17.17 -11.99
CA VAL A 199 19.51 -18.28 -12.92
C VAL A 199 19.83 -17.80 -14.33
N TYR A 200 20.93 -18.28 -14.88
CA TYR A 200 21.31 -18.03 -16.27
C TYR A 200 20.37 -18.76 -17.23
N ASN A 201 19.69 -18.01 -18.10
CA ASN A 201 18.89 -18.54 -19.20
C ASN A 201 18.69 -17.48 -20.30
N GLU A 202 18.23 -17.90 -21.47
CA GLU A 202 18.04 -17.03 -22.64
C GLU A 202 17.15 -15.81 -22.37
N ARG A 203 16.14 -15.89 -21.49
CA ARG A 203 15.30 -14.71 -21.16
C ARG A 203 16.10 -13.66 -20.39
N VAL A 204 17.05 -14.06 -19.55
CA VAL A 204 17.95 -13.13 -18.85
C VAL A 204 18.90 -12.48 -19.87
N VAL A 205 19.44 -13.25 -20.82
CA VAL A 205 20.29 -12.74 -21.90
C VAL A 205 19.54 -11.75 -22.81
N GLU A 206 18.28 -12.02 -23.15
CA GLU A 206 17.40 -11.10 -23.87
C GLU A 206 17.24 -9.76 -23.13
N TYR A 207 17.03 -9.78 -21.81
CA TYR A 207 16.92 -8.56 -21.01
C TYR A 207 18.24 -7.81 -20.84
N LEU A 208 19.35 -8.52 -20.66
CA LEU A 208 20.69 -7.93 -20.65
C LEU A 208 20.98 -7.22 -21.98
N ASN A 209 20.63 -7.83 -23.11
CA ASN A 209 20.75 -7.19 -24.42
C ASN A 209 19.82 -5.97 -24.54
N LEU A 210 18.53 -6.12 -24.22
CA LEU A 210 17.53 -5.05 -24.27
C LEU A 210 17.92 -3.81 -23.46
N PHE A 211 18.51 -4.01 -22.27
CA PHE A 211 19.00 -2.92 -21.44
C PHE A 211 20.26 -2.28 -22.02
N GLN A 212 21.14 -3.03 -22.68
CA GLN A 212 22.32 -2.49 -23.38
C GLN A 212 21.98 -1.81 -24.71
N THR A 213 20.85 -2.13 -25.35
CA THR A 213 20.41 -1.56 -26.63
C THR A 213 19.25 -0.58 -26.44
N ASP A 214 18.02 -0.98 -26.73
CA ASP A 214 16.85 -0.13 -26.95
C ASP A 214 16.39 0.61 -25.69
N ARG A 215 16.80 0.12 -24.50
CA ARG A 215 16.46 0.71 -23.21
C ARG A 215 17.65 1.35 -22.50
N TRP A 216 18.84 1.41 -23.12
CA TRP A 216 20.08 1.91 -22.50
C TRP A 216 19.92 3.26 -21.81
N GLY A 217 19.35 4.27 -22.48
CA GLY A 217 19.19 5.60 -21.89
C GLY A 217 18.27 5.62 -20.66
N ARG A 218 17.19 4.81 -20.67
CA ARG A 218 16.27 4.68 -19.51
C ARG A 218 16.92 3.89 -18.37
N PHE A 219 17.60 2.79 -18.68
CA PHE A 219 18.28 1.96 -17.69
C PHE A 219 19.44 2.70 -17.03
N SER A 220 20.31 3.34 -17.83
CA SER A 220 21.43 4.16 -17.37
C SER A 220 20.97 5.29 -16.43
N ALA A 221 19.89 6.01 -16.78
CA ALA A 221 19.29 7.01 -15.90
C ALA A 221 18.70 6.42 -14.61
N GLY A 222 18.14 5.21 -14.65
CA GLY A 222 17.66 4.47 -13.48
C GLY A 222 18.80 4.01 -12.56
N LEU A 223 19.88 3.49 -13.15
CA LEU A 223 21.09 3.05 -12.46
C LEU A 223 21.77 4.23 -11.77
N ALA A 224 22.05 5.32 -12.50
CA ALA A 224 22.61 6.53 -11.92
C ALA A 224 21.72 7.08 -10.79
N ARG A 225 20.38 7.07 -10.95
CA ARG A 225 19.43 7.50 -9.91
C ARG A 225 19.43 6.59 -8.68
N SER A 226 19.73 5.30 -8.81
CA SER A 226 19.71 4.34 -7.70
C SER A 226 20.64 4.74 -6.55
N GLY A 227 21.80 5.34 -6.85
CA GLY A 227 22.77 5.81 -5.85
C GLY A 227 22.19 6.78 -4.80
N LYS A 228 21.17 7.56 -5.18
CA LYS A 228 20.46 8.47 -4.27
C LYS A 228 19.78 7.76 -3.10
N TYR A 229 19.43 6.48 -3.27
CA TYR A 229 18.60 5.72 -2.33
C TYR A 229 19.25 4.42 -1.85
N LEU A 230 20.17 3.84 -2.61
CA LEU A 230 20.81 2.55 -2.30
C LEU A 230 21.41 2.48 -0.88
N PRO A 231 22.11 3.49 -0.33
CA PRO A 231 22.62 3.40 1.05
C PRO A 231 21.52 3.21 2.08
N MET A 232 20.45 4.01 2.00
CA MET A 232 19.28 3.92 2.88
C MET A 232 18.50 2.62 2.69
N MET A 233 18.36 2.15 1.44
CA MET A 233 17.69 0.88 1.16
C MET A 233 18.47 -0.32 1.70
N ARG A 234 19.80 -0.35 1.52
CA ARG A 234 20.68 -1.38 2.05
C ARG A 234 20.65 -1.44 3.57
N GLU A 235 20.55 -0.30 4.26
CA GLU A 235 20.38 -0.25 5.71
C GLU A 235 19.12 -1.03 6.16
N TYR A 236 17.93 -0.67 5.64
CA TYR A 236 16.68 -1.35 6.00
C TYR A 236 16.60 -2.81 5.52
N PHE A 237 17.17 -3.15 4.36
CA PHE A 237 17.16 -4.51 3.84
C PHE A 237 18.06 -5.42 4.69
N ARG A 238 19.29 -4.99 5.01
CA ARG A 238 20.23 -5.74 5.84
C ARG A 238 19.75 -5.88 7.29
N GLU A 239 19.14 -4.84 7.87
CA GLU A 239 18.52 -4.92 9.20
C GLU A 239 17.43 -6.01 9.26
N ALA A 240 16.67 -6.17 8.18
CA ALA A 240 15.64 -7.21 8.04
C ALA A 240 16.17 -8.58 7.56
N GLY A 241 17.49 -8.72 7.33
CA GLY A 241 18.08 -9.95 6.80
C GLY A 241 17.74 -10.25 5.33
N ILE A 242 17.27 -9.25 4.57
CA ILE A 242 16.96 -9.38 3.14
C ILE A 242 18.23 -9.06 2.33
N PRO A 243 18.62 -9.89 1.35
CA PRO A 243 19.77 -9.61 0.49
C PRO A 243 19.65 -8.30 -0.28
N ASP A 244 20.76 -7.56 -0.41
CA ASP A 244 20.84 -6.30 -1.14
C ASP A 244 20.31 -6.39 -2.59
N ASP A 245 20.51 -7.53 -3.26
CA ASP A 245 20.10 -7.75 -4.65
C ASP A 245 18.60 -7.58 -4.87
N VAL A 246 17.80 -7.89 -3.84
CA VAL A 246 16.34 -7.75 -3.87
C VAL A 246 15.92 -6.27 -4.02
N ILE A 247 16.82 -5.32 -3.72
CA ILE A 247 16.58 -3.89 -3.94
C ILE A 247 16.39 -3.57 -5.43
N TYR A 248 17.04 -4.31 -6.34
CA TYR A 248 16.95 -4.05 -7.78
C TYR A 248 15.59 -4.39 -8.40
N MET A 249 14.64 -4.96 -7.63
CA MET A 249 13.21 -4.89 -7.98
C MET A 249 12.77 -3.44 -8.28
N ALA A 250 13.27 -2.46 -7.52
CA ALA A 250 12.99 -1.04 -7.73
C ALA A 250 13.49 -0.49 -9.09
N MET A 251 14.44 -1.16 -9.76
CA MET A 251 14.85 -0.84 -11.12
C MET A 251 13.70 -1.13 -12.09
N VAL A 252 13.16 -2.34 -12.04
CA VAL A 252 12.10 -2.80 -12.95
C VAL A 252 10.76 -2.12 -12.64
N GLU A 253 10.45 -1.89 -11.36
CA GLU A 253 9.20 -1.24 -10.94
C GLU A 253 9.15 0.26 -11.31
N SER A 254 10.25 1.01 -11.14
CA SER A 254 10.20 2.47 -11.23
C SER A 254 11.43 3.16 -11.84
N LEU A 255 12.48 2.43 -12.20
CA LEU A 255 13.81 2.99 -12.45
C LEU A 255 14.24 3.91 -11.29
N PHE A 256 13.99 3.49 -10.04
CA PHE A 256 14.17 4.28 -8.82
C PHE A 256 13.45 5.65 -8.79
N ASN A 257 12.36 5.84 -9.54
CA ASN A 257 11.62 7.11 -9.58
C ASN A 257 10.58 7.22 -8.43
N PRO A 258 10.76 8.13 -7.44
CA PRO A 258 9.79 8.30 -6.37
C PRO A 258 8.45 8.89 -6.82
N ARG A 259 8.35 9.40 -8.06
CA ARG A 259 7.10 9.92 -8.63
C ARG A 259 6.47 9.04 -9.71
N ALA A 260 7.07 7.90 -10.02
CA ALA A 260 6.52 6.93 -10.97
C ALA A 260 5.03 6.68 -10.69
N TYR A 261 4.19 6.69 -11.72
CA TYR A 261 2.77 6.40 -11.60
C TYR A 261 2.27 5.56 -12.77
N SER A 262 1.80 4.35 -12.49
CA SER A 262 1.35 3.42 -13.53
C SER A 262 -0.15 3.50 -13.84
N ARG A 263 -0.57 2.84 -14.92
CA ARG A 263 -1.99 2.69 -15.30
C ARG A 263 -2.80 1.94 -14.24
N ALA A 264 -2.19 0.98 -13.54
CA ALA A 264 -2.76 0.29 -12.38
C ALA A 264 -2.86 1.19 -11.12
N ARG A 265 -2.41 2.44 -11.22
CA ARG A 265 -2.33 3.44 -10.14
C ARG A 265 -1.38 3.03 -9.02
N ALA A 266 -0.40 2.17 -9.34
CA ALA A 266 0.78 2.03 -8.51
C ALA A 266 1.57 3.35 -8.47
N ARG A 267 2.31 3.59 -7.39
CA ARG A 267 3.07 4.84 -7.21
C ARG A 267 4.40 4.61 -6.49
N GLY A 268 5.38 5.42 -6.90
CA GLY A 268 6.68 5.59 -6.24
C GLY A 268 7.67 4.48 -6.57
N ILE A 269 8.78 4.46 -5.82
CA ILE A 269 9.94 3.60 -6.12
C ILE A 269 9.55 2.12 -6.20
N TRP A 270 8.66 1.72 -5.30
CA TRP A 270 8.24 0.34 -5.08
C TRP A 270 6.88 0.00 -5.72
N GLN A 271 6.35 0.88 -6.57
CA GLN A 271 5.07 0.74 -7.28
C GLN A 271 3.92 0.15 -6.45
N PHE A 272 3.71 0.68 -5.24
CA PHE A 272 2.59 0.20 -4.43
C PHE A 272 1.24 0.62 -5.01
N ILE A 273 0.37 -0.34 -5.29
CA ILE A 273 -1.07 -0.08 -5.47
C ILE A 273 -1.72 0.33 -4.13
N SER A 274 -2.84 1.06 -4.20
CA SER A 274 -3.46 1.68 -3.01
C SER A 274 -3.90 0.67 -1.93
N SER A 275 -4.28 -0.56 -2.31
CA SER A 275 -4.63 -1.65 -1.38
C SER A 275 -3.41 -2.11 -0.57
N THR A 276 -2.34 -2.55 -1.25
CA THR A 276 -1.10 -3.00 -0.62
C THR A 276 -0.46 -1.89 0.23
N ALA A 277 -0.46 -0.65 -0.25
CA ALA A 277 0.01 0.49 0.52
C ALA A 277 -0.72 0.70 1.85
N LYS A 278 -2.04 0.41 1.90
CA LYS A 278 -2.83 0.53 3.14
C LYS A 278 -2.52 -0.57 4.15
N LEU A 279 -2.19 -1.78 3.69
CA LEU A 279 -1.73 -2.88 4.56
C LEU A 279 -0.50 -2.45 5.37
N TYR A 280 0.45 -1.79 4.72
CA TYR A 280 1.66 -1.24 5.34
C TYR A 280 1.50 0.19 5.90
N ARG A 281 0.25 0.66 6.02
CA ARG A 281 -0.15 1.95 6.63
C ARG A 281 0.45 3.21 5.97
N LEU A 282 0.82 3.14 4.68
CA LEU A 282 1.26 4.30 3.91
C LEU A 282 0.10 5.29 3.70
N ARG A 283 0.24 6.49 4.27
CA ARG A 283 -0.77 7.55 4.24
C ARG A 283 -1.02 8.03 2.81
N GLN A 284 -2.29 8.06 2.43
CA GLN A 284 -2.78 8.56 1.14
C GLN A 284 -3.95 9.52 1.41
N ASP A 285 -3.75 10.82 1.22
CA ASP A 285 -4.81 11.82 1.34
C ASP A 285 -4.72 12.91 0.26
N ALA A 286 -5.33 14.07 0.51
CA ALA A 286 -5.37 15.21 -0.41
C ALA A 286 -4.06 16.03 -0.45
N TYR A 287 -3.15 15.82 0.49
CA TYR A 287 -1.87 16.53 0.62
C TYR A 287 -0.68 15.61 0.37
N VAL A 288 -0.73 14.36 0.83
CA VAL A 288 0.38 13.40 0.76
C VAL A 288 0.02 12.06 0.11
N ASP A 289 1.02 11.47 -0.54
CA ASP A 289 1.07 10.05 -0.90
C ASP A 289 2.39 9.43 -0.43
N GLU A 290 2.39 8.77 0.74
CA GLU A 290 3.62 8.16 1.30
C GLU A 290 4.15 6.97 0.47
N ARG A 291 3.45 6.55 -0.58
CA ARG A 291 4.00 5.64 -1.60
C ARG A 291 5.15 6.28 -2.37
N SER A 292 5.12 7.60 -2.52
CA SER A 292 6.20 8.37 -3.15
C SER A 292 7.34 8.74 -2.19
N ASP A 293 7.13 8.68 -0.88
CA ASP A 293 8.21 8.91 0.11
C ASP A 293 9.23 7.75 0.04
N PRO A 294 10.51 7.99 -0.29
CA PRO A 294 11.49 6.91 -0.46
C PRO A 294 11.71 6.07 0.79
N VAL A 295 11.64 6.65 1.99
CA VAL A 295 11.90 5.94 3.25
C VAL A 295 10.66 5.17 3.69
N ARG A 296 9.48 5.79 3.70
CA ARG A 296 8.23 5.12 4.09
C ARG A 296 7.91 3.97 3.14
N SER A 297 8.04 4.19 1.82
CA SER A 297 7.80 3.13 0.84
C SER A 297 8.83 2.00 0.94
N THR A 298 10.12 2.28 1.21
CA THR A 298 11.13 1.24 1.46
C THR A 298 10.83 0.42 2.73
N GLN A 299 10.45 1.08 3.82
CA GLN A 299 10.02 0.38 5.06
C GLN A 299 8.78 -0.50 4.84
N ALA A 300 7.89 -0.13 3.91
CA ALA A 300 6.76 -0.96 3.49
C ALA A 300 7.20 -2.11 2.57
N ALA A 301 8.14 -1.87 1.64
CA ALA A 301 8.69 -2.87 0.74
C ALA A 301 9.41 -3.99 1.51
N VAL A 302 10.29 -3.64 2.45
CA VAL A 302 10.95 -4.62 3.36
C VAL A 302 9.95 -5.52 4.06
N LYS A 303 8.89 -4.94 4.65
CA LYS A 303 7.82 -5.71 5.31
C LYS A 303 7.04 -6.57 4.33
N HIS A 304 6.78 -6.06 3.12
CA HIS A 304 6.07 -6.82 2.10
C HIS A 304 6.86 -8.02 1.62
N THR A 305 8.12 -7.79 1.24
CA THR A 305 9.08 -8.80 0.80
C THR A 305 9.29 -9.87 1.87
N LEU A 306 9.43 -9.48 3.14
CA LEU A 306 9.55 -10.44 4.25
C LEU A 306 8.28 -11.30 4.42
N ASN A 307 7.09 -10.71 4.36
CA ASN A 307 5.83 -11.46 4.42
C ASN A 307 5.69 -12.45 3.25
N LEU A 308 6.10 -12.05 2.04
CA LEU A 308 6.13 -12.93 0.88
C LEU A 308 7.16 -14.06 1.06
N TYR A 309 8.36 -13.76 1.59
CA TYR A 309 9.40 -14.75 1.82
C TYR A 309 8.98 -15.77 2.88
N GLN A 310 8.29 -15.35 3.95
CA GLN A 310 7.69 -16.25 4.94
C GLN A 310 6.64 -17.21 4.34
N GLN A 311 5.92 -16.79 3.29
CA GLN A 311 4.95 -17.66 2.59
C GLN A 311 5.60 -18.59 1.57
N PHE A 312 6.59 -18.09 0.82
CA PHE A 312 7.12 -18.79 -0.36
C PHE A 312 8.47 -19.48 -0.14
N GLY A 313 9.33 -18.94 0.72
CA GLY A 313 10.67 -19.49 1.02
C GLY A 313 11.68 -19.44 -0.13
N ASP A 314 11.32 -18.80 -1.25
CA ASP A 314 12.11 -18.72 -2.48
C ASP A 314 12.00 -17.31 -3.08
N TRP A 315 13.13 -16.75 -3.52
CA TRP A 315 13.20 -15.38 -4.01
C TRP A 315 12.50 -15.19 -5.36
N ASN A 316 12.48 -16.19 -6.23
CA ASN A 316 11.76 -16.11 -7.52
C ASN A 316 10.24 -16.07 -7.28
N LEU A 317 9.72 -16.93 -6.40
CA LEU A 317 8.32 -16.88 -5.99
C LEU A 317 7.97 -15.58 -5.26
N VAL A 318 8.88 -15.00 -4.47
CA VAL A 318 8.67 -13.67 -3.85
C VAL A 318 8.54 -12.58 -4.90
N MET A 319 9.46 -12.50 -5.86
CA MET A 319 9.41 -11.52 -6.95
C MET A 319 8.14 -11.70 -7.80
N ALA A 320 7.77 -12.94 -8.13
CA ALA A 320 6.53 -13.25 -8.83
C ALA A 320 5.29 -12.82 -8.03
N ALA A 321 5.31 -13.02 -6.71
CA ALA A 321 4.19 -12.69 -5.82
C ALA A 321 4.09 -11.19 -5.51
N TYR A 322 5.18 -10.44 -5.67
CA TYR A 322 5.19 -8.98 -5.59
C TYR A 322 4.43 -8.38 -6.79
N ASN A 323 4.76 -8.82 -8.01
CA ASN A 323 4.08 -8.39 -9.23
C ASN A 323 2.64 -8.93 -9.35
N ALA A 324 2.44 -10.25 -9.29
CA ALA A 324 1.13 -10.88 -9.54
C ALA A 324 0.19 -10.91 -8.32
N GLY A 325 0.72 -10.63 -7.12
CA GLY A 325 0.05 -10.88 -5.85
C GLY A 325 0.16 -12.33 -5.37
N ALA A 326 0.43 -12.51 -4.08
CA ALA A 326 0.63 -13.82 -3.44
C ALA A 326 -0.48 -14.86 -3.73
N GLY A 327 -1.75 -14.43 -3.75
CA GLY A 327 -2.87 -15.33 -4.06
C GLY A 327 -2.85 -15.87 -5.50
N ALA A 328 -2.27 -15.14 -6.46
CA ALA A 328 -2.11 -15.62 -7.84
C ALA A 328 -1.00 -16.68 -7.93
N VAL A 329 0.15 -16.42 -7.30
CA VAL A 329 1.27 -17.38 -7.23
C VAL A 329 0.88 -18.64 -6.47
N GLN A 330 0.16 -18.54 -5.35
CA GLN A 330 -0.33 -19.72 -4.63
C GLN A 330 -1.23 -20.59 -5.52
N ARG A 331 -2.20 -19.99 -6.22
CA ARG A 331 -3.04 -20.73 -7.19
C ARG A 331 -2.27 -21.27 -8.40
N ALA A 332 -1.10 -20.73 -8.73
CA ALA A 332 -0.22 -21.31 -9.75
C ALA A 332 0.46 -22.57 -9.21
N ILE A 333 1.05 -22.50 -8.01
CA ILE A 333 1.65 -23.63 -7.27
C ILE A 333 0.63 -24.76 -7.11
N ASP A 334 -0.56 -24.47 -6.57
CA ASP A 334 -1.60 -25.45 -6.27
C ASP A 334 -2.09 -26.21 -7.52
N ARG A 335 -2.19 -25.53 -8.67
CA ARG A 335 -2.60 -26.15 -9.94
C ARG A 335 -1.48 -26.93 -10.62
N ALA A 336 -0.23 -26.49 -10.46
CA ALA A 336 0.92 -27.07 -11.15
C ALA A 336 1.55 -28.24 -10.39
N GLY A 337 1.29 -28.36 -9.08
CA GLY A 337 1.90 -29.36 -8.21
C GLY A 337 3.40 -29.12 -7.94
N THR A 338 3.89 -27.90 -8.17
CA THR A 338 5.32 -27.55 -8.08
C THR A 338 5.51 -26.18 -7.45
N ARG A 339 6.66 -25.97 -6.81
CA ARG A 339 7.10 -24.67 -6.26
C ARG A 339 8.25 -24.04 -7.04
N ASP A 340 8.76 -24.71 -8.08
CA ASP A 340 9.75 -24.10 -8.96
C ASP A 340 9.10 -23.03 -9.85
N PHE A 341 9.52 -21.79 -9.70
CA PHE A 341 9.09 -20.68 -10.55
C PHE A 341 9.33 -20.96 -12.04
N TRP A 342 10.46 -21.56 -12.41
CA TRP A 342 10.81 -21.78 -13.81
C TRP A 342 9.91 -22.84 -14.46
N GLU A 343 9.53 -23.89 -13.71
CA GLU A 343 8.49 -24.81 -14.11
C GLU A 343 7.11 -24.14 -14.23
N LEU A 344 6.71 -23.29 -13.27
CA LEU A 344 5.45 -22.52 -13.34
C LEU A 344 5.39 -21.62 -14.58
N ALA A 345 6.50 -20.94 -14.88
CA ALA A 345 6.67 -20.09 -16.05
C ALA A 345 6.60 -20.89 -17.36
N ARG A 346 7.43 -21.95 -17.48
CA ARG A 346 7.49 -22.84 -18.66
C ARG A 346 6.15 -23.51 -18.96
N ARG A 347 5.41 -23.93 -17.91
CA ARG A 347 4.07 -24.51 -18.02
C ARG A 347 2.94 -23.47 -18.13
N ARG A 348 3.26 -22.17 -18.16
CA ARG A 348 2.32 -21.04 -18.34
C ARG A 348 1.22 -20.96 -17.27
N TYR A 349 1.55 -21.30 -16.01
CA TYR A 349 0.63 -21.14 -14.88
C TYR A 349 0.57 -19.69 -14.34
N LEU A 350 1.54 -18.86 -14.70
CA LEU A 350 1.66 -17.44 -14.34
C LEU A 350 1.39 -16.53 -15.56
N PRO A 351 0.96 -15.27 -15.37
CA PRO A 351 0.85 -14.28 -16.44
C PRO A 351 2.20 -14.01 -17.12
N ARG A 352 2.20 -13.67 -18.41
CA ARG A 352 3.44 -13.36 -19.16
C ARG A 352 4.23 -12.21 -18.52
N GLU A 353 3.55 -11.14 -18.11
CA GLU A 353 4.15 -10.03 -17.36
C GLU A 353 5.00 -10.53 -16.19
N THR A 354 4.43 -11.38 -15.33
CA THR A 354 5.10 -11.94 -14.15
C THR A 354 6.25 -12.87 -14.51
N VAL A 355 6.11 -13.64 -15.60
CA VAL A 355 7.18 -14.50 -16.12
C VAL A 355 8.35 -13.67 -16.64
N ASP A 356 8.07 -12.54 -17.27
CA ASP A 356 9.05 -11.68 -17.93
C ASP A 356 9.70 -10.68 -16.93
N HIS A 357 9.02 -10.38 -15.81
CA HIS A 357 9.48 -9.51 -14.73
C HIS A 357 10.74 -10.03 -14.00
N ILE A 358 10.84 -11.35 -13.75
CA ILE A 358 11.97 -11.93 -13.00
C ILE A 358 13.29 -11.92 -13.80
N PRO A 359 13.32 -12.33 -15.09
CA PRO A 359 14.48 -12.15 -15.94
C PRO A 359 14.95 -10.69 -16.04
N ALA A 360 14.02 -9.72 -16.06
CA ALA A 360 14.34 -8.30 -16.03
C ALA A 360 15.03 -7.88 -14.72
N ILE A 361 14.60 -8.42 -13.57
CA ILE A 361 15.26 -8.17 -12.27
C ILE A 361 16.65 -8.82 -12.24
N MET A 362 16.78 -10.07 -12.70
CA MET A 362 18.08 -10.75 -12.75
C MET A 362 19.09 -10.00 -13.63
N ALA A 363 18.68 -9.57 -14.83
CA ALA A 363 19.51 -8.72 -15.70
C ALA A 363 19.87 -7.40 -15.01
N SER A 364 18.94 -6.79 -14.26
CA SER A 364 19.21 -5.56 -13.49
C SER A 364 20.24 -5.78 -12.38
N ILE A 365 20.21 -6.92 -11.68
CA ILE A 365 21.18 -7.28 -10.64
C ILE A 365 22.57 -7.50 -11.26
N ILE A 366 22.65 -8.32 -12.31
CA ILE A 366 23.91 -8.62 -13.02
C ILE A 366 24.60 -7.31 -13.46
N ILE A 367 23.85 -6.43 -14.15
CA ILE A 367 24.39 -5.14 -14.60
C ILE A 367 24.81 -4.27 -13.40
N ALA A 368 24.02 -4.22 -12.33
CA ALA A 368 24.31 -3.32 -11.22
C ALA A 368 25.46 -3.76 -10.31
N HIS A 369 25.88 -5.04 -10.35
CA HIS A 369 27.12 -5.50 -9.74
C HIS A 369 28.35 -5.08 -10.57
N ASN A 370 28.30 -5.28 -11.89
CA ASN A 370 29.43 -5.06 -12.80
C ASN A 370 29.06 -4.11 -13.96
N PRO A 371 28.70 -2.83 -13.72
CA PRO A 371 28.08 -1.97 -14.74
C PRO A 371 28.97 -1.72 -15.97
N GLU A 372 30.28 -1.62 -15.76
CA GLU A 372 31.26 -1.44 -16.84
C GLU A 372 31.34 -2.67 -17.76
N ASN A 373 31.11 -3.88 -17.21
CA ASN A 373 31.00 -5.12 -18.00
C ASN A 373 29.78 -5.10 -18.94
N TYR A 374 28.82 -4.18 -18.76
CA TYR A 374 27.63 -4.07 -19.60
C TYR A 374 27.46 -2.68 -20.23
N GLY A 375 28.54 -1.89 -20.35
CA GLY A 375 28.50 -0.60 -21.04
C GLY A 375 27.72 0.50 -20.29
N PHE A 376 27.67 0.41 -18.96
CA PHE A 376 27.14 1.45 -18.08
C PHE A 376 28.24 2.06 -17.21
N SER A 377 28.03 3.29 -16.76
CA SER A 377 28.94 3.91 -15.79
C SER A 377 28.75 3.31 -14.40
N ALA A 378 29.86 3.10 -13.68
CA ALA A 378 29.86 2.83 -12.25
C ALA A 378 29.53 4.08 -11.39
N GLU A 379 29.54 5.29 -11.98
CA GLU A 379 29.24 6.53 -11.29
C GLU A 379 27.74 6.65 -10.97
N LEU A 380 27.39 6.39 -9.71
CA LEU A 380 26.04 6.57 -9.21
C LEU A 380 25.85 7.99 -8.66
N SER A 381 24.62 8.52 -8.71
CA SER A 381 24.28 9.79 -8.07
C SER A 381 24.56 9.76 -6.57
N ALA A 382 25.10 10.86 -6.04
CA ALA A 382 25.33 11.01 -4.60
C ALA A 382 24.06 10.76 -3.75
N PRO A 383 24.20 10.20 -2.53
CA PRO A 383 23.10 10.01 -1.60
C PRO A 383 22.42 11.33 -1.22
N ILE A 384 21.13 11.31 -0.92
CA ILE A 384 20.40 12.53 -0.53
C ILE A 384 20.49 12.74 1.00
N GLU A 385 21.38 13.63 1.43
CA GLU A 385 21.44 14.08 2.82
C GLU A 385 20.40 15.17 3.09
N VAL A 386 19.53 14.96 4.08
CA VAL A 386 18.41 15.87 4.38
C VAL A 386 18.19 16.13 5.87
N ASP A 387 17.92 17.39 6.19
CA ASP A 387 17.31 17.78 7.47
C ASP A 387 15.82 17.39 7.46
N ARG A 388 15.30 16.92 8.60
CA ARG A 388 13.87 16.54 8.77
C ARG A 388 13.20 17.42 9.81
N ILE A 389 12.45 18.43 9.36
CA ILE A 389 11.99 19.52 10.23
C ILE A 389 10.49 19.40 10.51
N LYS A 390 10.13 19.32 11.79
CA LYS A 390 8.74 19.41 12.25
C LYS A 390 8.35 20.87 12.44
N LEU A 391 7.57 21.42 11.50
CA LEU A 391 7.22 22.85 11.49
C LEU A 391 6.08 23.22 12.46
N GLY A 392 5.34 22.24 12.99
CA GLY A 392 4.26 22.44 13.97
C GLY A 392 3.00 23.16 13.45
N ARG A 393 3.09 23.84 12.31
CA ARG A 393 2.00 24.47 11.55
C ARG A 393 2.20 24.21 10.05
N PRO A 394 1.14 24.29 9.23
CA PRO A 394 1.27 24.15 7.78
C PRO A 394 2.03 25.34 7.17
N VAL A 395 2.91 25.06 6.20
CA VAL A 395 3.73 26.05 5.49
C VAL A 395 3.57 25.84 3.99
N GLY A 396 3.49 26.94 3.24
CA GLY A 396 3.49 26.93 1.77
C GLY A 396 4.91 26.75 1.21
N LEU A 397 5.07 25.93 0.18
CA LEU A 397 6.37 25.70 -0.47
C LEU A 397 6.91 26.96 -1.13
N SER A 398 6.07 27.93 -1.54
CA SER A 398 6.54 29.24 -2.00
C SER A 398 7.18 30.07 -0.87
N VAL A 399 6.75 29.86 0.38
CA VAL A 399 7.33 30.51 1.55
C VAL A 399 8.66 29.85 1.90
N VAL A 400 8.72 28.52 1.91
CA VAL A 400 9.98 27.79 2.13
C VAL A 400 11.01 28.21 1.08
N ALA A 401 10.66 28.13 -0.21
CA ALA A 401 11.51 28.51 -1.33
C ALA A 401 12.15 29.90 -1.14
N ARG A 402 11.33 30.90 -0.83
CA ARG A 402 11.77 32.30 -0.60
C ARG A 402 12.57 32.51 0.70
N LEU A 403 12.51 31.58 1.66
CA LEU A 403 13.23 31.70 2.94
C LEU A 403 14.52 30.87 2.99
N THR A 404 14.73 29.96 2.03
CA THR A 404 15.92 29.10 1.94
C THR A 404 16.64 29.20 0.58
N ASP A 405 16.20 30.12 -0.29
CA ASP A 405 16.67 30.31 -1.67
C ASP A 405 16.64 29.04 -2.54
N LEU A 406 15.72 28.12 -2.24
CA LEU A 406 15.47 26.88 -3.01
C LEU A 406 14.34 27.08 -4.01
N SER A 407 14.36 26.37 -5.13
CA SER A 407 13.22 26.29 -6.03
C SER A 407 12.10 25.39 -5.48
N ILE A 408 10.87 25.62 -5.97
CA ILE A 408 9.73 24.72 -5.68
C ILE A 408 9.96 23.31 -6.26
N ALA A 409 10.76 23.18 -7.32
CA ALA A 409 11.12 21.90 -7.92
C ALA A 409 12.00 21.07 -6.96
N GLU A 410 13.10 21.64 -6.47
CA GLU A 410 13.99 20.99 -5.49
C GLU A 410 13.23 20.61 -4.21
N LEU A 411 12.39 21.50 -3.69
CA LEU A 411 11.56 21.20 -2.51
C LEU A 411 10.62 20.03 -2.75
N LYS A 412 10.03 19.92 -3.95
CA LYS A 412 9.24 18.75 -4.33
C LYS A 412 10.10 17.52 -4.55
N ASP A 413 11.33 17.63 -5.04
CA ASP A 413 12.22 16.49 -5.30
C ASP A 413 12.67 15.82 -4.01
N LEU A 414 12.90 16.62 -2.97
CA LEU A 414 13.16 16.14 -1.62
C LEU A 414 11.89 15.62 -0.92
N ASN A 415 10.71 16.16 -1.25
CA ASN A 415 9.42 15.79 -0.66
C ASN A 415 8.44 15.25 -1.72
N PRO A 416 8.79 14.15 -2.43
CA PRO A 416 8.00 13.62 -3.55
C PRO A 416 6.60 13.12 -3.14
N GLU A 417 6.36 12.89 -1.85
CA GLU A 417 5.03 12.60 -1.31
C GLU A 417 4.06 13.77 -1.38
N LEU A 418 4.53 15.02 -1.45
CA LEU A 418 3.66 16.21 -1.46
C LEU A 418 2.95 16.37 -2.81
N LYS A 419 1.63 16.26 -2.79
CA LYS A 419 0.77 16.46 -3.97
C LYS A 419 0.63 17.92 -4.37
N GLY A 420 0.69 18.83 -3.40
CA GLY A 420 0.38 20.26 -3.56
C GLY A 420 1.57 21.19 -3.39
N LEU A 421 1.27 22.46 -3.12
CA LEU A 421 2.26 23.51 -2.81
C LEU A 421 2.30 23.85 -1.31
N CYS A 422 1.83 22.96 -0.43
CA CYS A 422 1.92 23.17 1.02
C CYS A 422 2.05 21.86 1.78
N THR A 423 2.63 21.94 2.98
CA THR A 423 2.63 20.83 3.94
C THR A 423 1.21 20.55 4.47
N PRO A 424 0.89 19.32 4.93
CA PRO A 424 -0.50 18.93 5.19
C PRO A 424 -1.15 19.73 6.33
N LEU A 425 -2.37 20.21 6.11
CA LEU A 425 -3.07 21.05 7.11
C LEU A 425 -3.36 20.33 8.44
N ASN A 426 -3.63 19.03 8.36
CA ASN A 426 -4.04 18.19 9.49
C ASN A 426 -2.98 17.11 9.78
N PHE A 427 -1.70 17.49 9.80
CA PHE A 427 -0.63 16.58 10.20
C PHE A 427 0.50 17.31 10.96
N PRO A 428 0.38 17.49 12.28
CA PRO A 428 1.41 18.18 13.08
C PRO A 428 2.74 17.43 13.11
N GLU A 429 2.72 16.11 12.90
CA GLU A 429 3.91 15.24 12.83
C GLU A 429 4.56 15.17 11.43
N TYR A 430 4.08 15.97 10.46
CA TYR A 430 4.76 16.05 9.16
C TYR A 430 6.17 16.63 9.32
N GLN A 431 7.16 15.94 8.75
CA GLN A 431 8.54 16.40 8.66
C GLN A 431 8.81 16.85 7.22
N LEU A 432 9.07 18.14 7.03
CA LEU A 432 9.56 18.66 5.76
C LEU A 432 11.04 18.31 5.62
N LYS A 433 11.43 17.78 4.47
CA LYS A 433 12.83 17.50 4.12
C LYS A 433 13.43 18.69 3.40
N LEU A 434 14.61 19.12 3.81
CA LEU A 434 15.45 20.13 3.15
C LEU A 434 16.86 19.57 2.96
N PRO A 435 17.72 20.14 2.09
CA PRO A 435 19.15 19.86 2.10
C PRO A 435 19.73 20.06 3.51
N ALA A 436 20.72 19.24 3.88
CA ALA A 436 21.34 19.28 5.20
C ALA A 436 21.84 20.69 5.58
N GLY A 437 21.59 21.10 6.82
CA GLY A 437 21.98 22.41 7.37
C GLY A 437 21.00 23.57 7.12
N LEU A 438 20.00 23.43 6.23
CA LEU A 438 19.01 24.49 5.98
C LEU A 438 17.82 24.49 6.96
N GLY A 439 17.70 23.49 7.83
CA GLY A 439 16.55 23.33 8.73
C GLY A 439 16.46 24.38 9.83
N ASP A 440 17.57 24.69 10.50
CA ASP A 440 17.62 25.74 11.51
C ASP A 440 17.54 27.13 10.89
N HIS A 441 18.03 27.29 9.66
CA HIS A 441 17.85 28.50 8.86
C HIS A 441 16.36 28.77 8.60
N LEU A 442 15.63 27.78 8.07
CA LEU A 442 14.19 27.91 7.82
C LEU A 442 13.43 28.20 9.12
N GLN A 443 13.70 27.47 10.21
CA GLN A 443 13.03 27.69 11.50
C GLN A 443 13.25 29.11 12.04
N THR A 444 14.46 29.66 11.87
CA THR A 444 14.80 31.03 12.30
C THR A 444 14.08 32.06 11.44
N LYS A 445 14.11 31.91 10.12
CA LYS A 445 13.41 32.80 9.16
C LYS A 445 11.87 32.74 9.30
N LEU A 446 11.31 31.59 9.67
CA LEU A 446 9.87 31.45 9.93
C LEU A 446 9.43 32.19 11.20
N LYS A 447 10.30 32.30 12.22
CA LYS A 447 10.04 33.08 13.44
C LYS A 447 10.07 34.59 13.19
N SER A 448 10.77 35.08 12.17
CA SER A 448 10.83 36.51 11.83
C SER A 448 9.69 36.99 10.93
N ILE A 449 8.77 36.12 10.51
CA ILE A 449 7.57 36.49 9.75
C ILE A 449 6.29 36.19 10.54
N SER A 450 5.20 36.90 10.22
CA SER A 450 3.91 36.65 10.86
C SER A 450 3.37 35.24 10.53
N VAL A 451 2.72 34.60 11.51
CA VAL A 451 2.17 33.24 11.34
C VAL A 451 1.17 33.14 10.19
N SER A 452 0.44 34.22 9.90
CA SER A 452 -0.47 34.31 8.73
C SER A 452 0.25 34.26 7.39
N ALA A 453 1.55 34.61 7.34
CA ALA A 453 2.36 34.56 6.13
C ALA A 453 3.00 33.17 5.88
N TRP A 454 2.88 32.22 6.81
CA TRP A 454 3.43 30.87 6.64
C TRP A 454 2.72 30.07 5.53
N LEU A 455 1.42 30.28 5.34
CA LEU A 455 0.62 29.62 4.30
C LEU A 455 -0.19 30.65 3.48
N PRO A 456 0.35 31.15 2.36
CA PRO A 456 -0.37 32.07 1.48
C PRO A 456 -1.51 31.36 0.75
N LYS A 457 -2.54 32.13 0.35
CA LYS A 457 -3.72 31.60 -0.36
C LYS A 457 -3.40 30.96 -1.70
N SER A 458 -2.28 31.32 -2.33
CA SER A 458 -1.74 30.69 -3.54
C SER A 458 -1.50 29.18 -3.35
N ASP A 459 -0.91 28.84 -2.21
CA ASP A 459 -0.37 27.51 -1.91
C ASP A 459 -1.42 26.60 -1.27
N MET A 460 -2.46 27.22 -0.68
CA MET A 460 -3.65 26.55 -0.17
C MET A 460 -4.61 26.06 -1.28
N LYS A 461 -4.33 26.38 -2.56
CA LYS A 461 -5.01 25.74 -3.69
C LYS A 461 -4.82 24.22 -3.56
N ARG A 462 -5.92 23.47 -3.42
CA ARG A 462 -5.85 22.00 -3.43
C ARG A 462 -5.15 21.56 -4.72
N PRO A 463 -4.25 20.56 -4.65
CA PRO A 463 -3.74 19.95 -5.86
C PRO A 463 -4.92 19.44 -6.69
N PRO A 464 -4.84 19.46 -8.03
CA PRO A 464 -5.85 18.89 -8.88
C PRO A 464 -6.15 17.46 -8.41
N ALA A 465 -7.44 17.14 -8.22
CA ALA A 465 -7.80 15.75 -7.99
C ALA A 465 -7.33 14.96 -9.22
N GLU A 466 -6.44 13.97 -9.01
CA GLU A 466 -5.88 13.13 -10.07
C GLU A 466 -7.01 12.71 -11.01
N ARG A 467 -6.98 13.27 -12.23
CA ARG A 467 -8.10 13.17 -13.15
C ARG A 467 -8.17 11.73 -13.61
N VAL A 468 -9.06 10.96 -12.98
CA VAL A 468 -9.47 9.65 -13.51
C VAL A 468 -9.78 9.86 -14.99
N ALA A 469 -9.07 9.14 -15.85
CA ALA A 469 -9.34 9.04 -17.28
C ALA A 469 -10.69 8.32 -17.49
N ARG A 470 -11.77 9.02 -17.11
CA ARG A 470 -13.12 8.65 -17.47
C ARG A 470 -13.25 8.97 -18.95
N GLY A 471 -13.13 7.94 -19.78
CA GLY A 471 -13.59 7.94 -21.16
C GLY A 471 -15.08 8.30 -21.21
N LYS A 472 -15.37 9.60 -21.19
CA LYS A 472 -16.70 10.13 -21.45
C LYS A 472 -16.83 10.27 -22.95
N GLY A 473 -17.34 9.22 -23.60
CA GLY A 473 -17.89 9.34 -24.93
C GLY A 473 -18.92 10.48 -24.93
N LYS A 474 -18.58 11.61 -25.57
CA LYS A 474 -19.53 12.68 -25.84
C LYS A 474 -20.55 12.14 -26.85
N ARG A 475 -21.67 11.61 -26.37
CA ARG A 475 -22.88 11.52 -27.20
C ARG A 475 -23.30 12.95 -27.55
N ARG A 476 -22.96 13.37 -28.76
CA ARG A 476 -23.42 14.59 -29.42
C ARG A 476 -24.93 14.44 -29.63
N GLY A 477 -25.74 14.92 -28.69
CA GLY A 477 -27.18 15.12 -28.88
C GLY A 477 -27.40 16.41 -29.66
N GLN A 478 -28.23 16.36 -30.70
CA GLN A 478 -28.45 17.49 -31.61
C GLN A 478 -29.22 18.64 -30.95
N LYS A 479 -29.08 19.83 -31.53
CA LYS A 479 -29.90 21.02 -31.20
C LYS A 479 -31.38 20.72 -31.46
N THR A 480 -32.25 21.21 -30.58
CA THR A 480 -33.53 21.81 -30.97
C THR A 480 -33.72 23.08 -30.15
N GLU A 481 -33.97 24.19 -30.83
CA GLU A 481 -34.32 25.47 -30.21
C GLU A 481 -35.84 25.50 -29.98
N VAL A 482 -36.27 25.85 -28.77
CA VAL A 482 -37.59 26.48 -28.56
C VAL A 482 -37.41 27.57 -27.51
N ALA A 483 -37.85 28.78 -27.84
CA ALA A 483 -37.70 29.96 -26.99
C ALA A 483 -38.87 30.11 -26.00
N GLY A 484 -38.56 30.71 -24.84
CA GLY A 484 -39.49 31.56 -24.09
C GLY A 484 -40.56 30.90 -23.20
N ARG A 485 -40.37 31.01 -21.88
CA ARG A 485 -41.22 31.88 -21.03
C ARG A 485 -40.70 31.95 -19.59
N SER A 486 -40.81 33.14 -19.00
CA SER A 486 -40.53 33.42 -17.59
C SER A 486 -41.83 33.29 -16.77
N ALA A 487 -41.79 32.57 -15.63
CA ALA A 487 -42.67 32.84 -14.48
C ALA A 487 -42.28 32.04 -13.19
N ASN A 488 -41.50 32.70 -12.34
CA ASN A 488 -41.82 32.98 -10.92
C ASN A 488 -42.05 31.86 -9.84
N ARG A 489 -41.25 32.01 -8.77
CA ARG A 489 -41.63 32.02 -7.31
C ARG A 489 -41.62 30.76 -6.40
N ARG A 490 -40.81 30.90 -5.34
CA ARG A 490 -40.97 30.43 -3.92
C ARG A 490 -41.03 28.91 -3.68
N SER A 491 -40.11 28.31 -2.90
CA SER A 491 -39.76 28.64 -1.51
C SER A 491 -38.58 27.77 -1.02
N GLY A 492 -37.90 28.11 0.09
CA GLY A 492 -36.78 27.27 0.59
C GLY A 492 -35.64 27.94 1.40
N LYS A 493 -35.87 29.06 2.09
CA LYS A 493 -34.88 29.63 3.04
C LYS A 493 -34.83 28.82 4.35
N LYS A 494 -34.01 27.77 4.41
CA LYS A 494 -33.45 27.03 5.59
C LYS A 494 -32.79 25.77 5.01
N LEU A 495 -31.47 25.55 4.97
CA LEU A 495 -30.45 25.68 6.02
C LEU A 495 -29.14 26.26 5.43
N LYS A 496 -28.72 27.44 5.91
CA LYS A 496 -27.36 27.98 5.71
C LYS A 496 -26.88 28.62 7.02
N ARG A 497 -26.70 27.77 8.03
CA ARG A 497 -25.95 27.94 9.28
C ARG A 497 -25.82 26.54 9.90
N GLU A 498 -24.79 26.33 10.73
CA GLU A 498 -24.44 25.02 11.33
C GLU A 498 -23.91 23.96 10.34
N LEU A 499 -22.79 24.29 9.69
CA LEU A 499 -21.83 23.31 9.14
C LEU A 499 -20.40 23.69 9.55
N ALA A 500 -20.28 24.21 10.78
CA ALA A 500 -19.07 24.77 11.37
C ALA A 500 -18.99 24.45 12.88
N PHE A 501 -19.14 23.18 13.25
CA PHE A 501 -18.56 22.62 14.48
C PHE A 501 -18.50 21.07 14.44
N ALA A 502 -17.71 20.50 15.35
CA ALA A 502 -17.60 19.08 15.69
C ALA A 502 -16.99 18.10 14.65
N TYR A 503 -15.70 17.82 14.82
CA TYR A 503 -15.21 16.43 14.97
C TYR A 503 -14.12 16.35 16.05
N SER A 504 -14.50 16.77 17.25
CA SER A 504 -13.95 16.28 18.51
C SER A 504 -15.15 15.88 19.41
N ASP A 505 -14.90 15.04 20.41
CA ASP A 505 -15.86 14.38 21.29
C ASP A 505 -16.78 13.31 20.65
N SER A 506 -16.74 12.12 21.24
CA SER A 506 -17.87 11.18 21.22
C SER A 506 -19.07 11.82 21.94
N PRO A 507 -20.32 11.61 21.51
CA PRO A 507 -21.47 12.27 22.12
C PRO A 507 -21.56 11.91 23.61
N LYS A 508 -21.42 12.92 24.48
CA LYS A 508 -21.56 12.75 25.94
C LYS A 508 -22.91 12.09 26.25
N LYS A 509 -22.87 11.00 27.02
CA LYS A 509 -24.08 10.27 27.46
C LYS A 509 -25.01 11.27 28.18
N PRO A 510 -26.25 11.49 27.72
CA PRO A 510 -27.14 12.43 28.38
C PRO A 510 -27.48 11.92 29.78
N GLN A 511 -27.47 12.81 30.78
CA GLN A 511 -28.05 12.52 32.09
C GLN A 511 -29.54 12.24 31.89
N GLY A 512 -29.98 11.05 32.27
CA GLY A 512 -31.31 10.55 31.95
C GLY A 512 -31.41 9.03 32.06
N LYS A 513 -32.64 8.51 31.95
CA LYS A 513 -32.96 7.11 32.21
C LYS A 513 -32.34 6.18 31.17
N ARG A 514 -31.53 5.23 31.63
CA ARG A 514 -30.92 4.17 30.79
C ARG A 514 -31.94 3.06 30.56
N ILE A 515 -32.26 2.78 29.30
CA ILE A 515 -33.15 1.72 28.84
C ILE A 515 -32.33 0.71 28.02
N ILE A 516 -32.54 -0.59 28.22
CA ILE A 516 -31.95 -1.63 27.37
C ILE A 516 -33.03 -2.20 26.46
N HIS A 517 -32.92 -1.92 25.16
CA HIS A 517 -33.80 -2.46 24.14
C HIS A 517 -33.21 -3.76 23.56
N LYS A 518 -33.93 -4.88 23.68
CA LYS A 518 -33.58 -6.13 23.00
C LYS A 518 -34.14 -6.10 21.57
N VAL A 519 -33.26 -6.04 20.59
CA VAL A 519 -33.58 -5.95 19.15
C VAL A 519 -34.42 -7.15 18.73
N ARG A 520 -35.53 -6.93 18.02
CA ARG A 520 -36.41 -7.99 17.51
C ARG A 520 -36.24 -8.19 16.00
N LYS A 521 -36.76 -9.30 15.47
CA LYS A 521 -36.75 -9.57 14.02
C LYS A 521 -37.51 -8.45 13.28
N GLY A 522 -36.80 -7.70 12.43
CA GLY A 522 -37.34 -6.55 11.67
C GLY A 522 -37.04 -5.16 12.26
N ASP A 523 -36.42 -5.06 13.43
CA ASP A 523 -35.87 -3.81 13.95
C ASP A 523 -34.55 -3.45 13.25
N ASN A 524 -34.26 -2.16 13.15
CA ASN A 524 -32.98 -1.60 12.71
C ASN A 524 -32.71 -0.29 13.48
N LEU A 525 -31.48 0.21 13.48
CA LEU A 525 -31.15 1.40 14.29
C LEU A 525 -32.00 2.63 13.94
N THR A 526 -32.45 2.80 12.70
CA THR A 526 -33.34 3.91 12.32
C THR A 526 -34.72 3.77 12.96
N LYS A 527 -35.31 2.56 12.95
CA LYS A 527 -36.60 2.27 13.60
C LYS A 527 -36.51 2.37 15.12
N ILE A 528 -35.40 1.93 15.72
CA ILE A 528 -35.16 2.05 17.16
C ILE A 528 -34.96 3.52 17.55
N ALA A 529 -34.15 4.27 16.79
CA ALA A 529 -33.93 5.70 16.97
C ALA A 529 -35.26 6.47 16.98
N ALA A 530 -36.10 6.26 15.96
CA ALA A 530 -37.43 6.85 15.89
C ALA A 530 -38.34 6.43 17.06
N ARG A 531 -38.36 5.13 17.43
CA ARG A 531 -39.20 4.62 18.53
C ARG A 531 -38.86 5.25 19.89
N TYR A 532 -37.60 5.59 20.12
CA TYR A 532 -37.13 6.17 21.39
C TYR A 532 -36.83 7.68 21.30
N ASN A 533 -37.26 8.34 20.22
CA ASN A 533 -37.06 9.78 19.95
C ASN A 533 -35.59 10.23 20.13
N THR A 534 -34.67 9.48 19.55
CA THR A 534 -33.22 9.75 19.50
C THR A 534 -32.73 9.62 18.06
N ASP A 535 -31.50 10.00 17.77
CA ASP A 535 -30.88 9.79 16.46
C ASP A 535 -29.99 8.53 16.41
N VAL A 536 -29.67 8.09 15.18
CA VAL A 536 -28.88 6.88 14.90
C VAL A 536 -27.40 7.05 15.26
N GLN A 537 -26.85 8.27 15.20
CA GLN A 537 -25.45 8.54 15.54
C GLN A 537 -25.24 8.50 17.06
N SER A 538 -26.17 9.02 17.85
CA SER A 538 -26.20 8.87 19.31
C SER A 538 -26.34 7.41 19.73
N LEU A 539 -27.27 6.64 19.15
CA LEU A 539 -27.37 5.19 19.43
C LEU A 539 -26.07 4.43 19.12
N ARG A 540 -25.38 4.77 18.02
CA ARG A 540 -24.08 4.17 17.69
C ARG A 540 -22.99 4.58 18.67
N GLY A 541 -22.93 5.85 19.07
CA GLY A 541 -21.97 6.36 20.03
C GLY A 541 -22.11 5.72 21.41
N TRP A 542 -23.33 5.59 21.92
CA TRP A 542 -23.60 5.01 23.25
C TRP A 542 -23.35 3.50 23.35
N ASN A 543 -23.32 2.80 22.21
CA ASN A 543 -23.14 1.35 22.13
C ASN A 543 -21.87 0.95 21.36
N HIS A 544 -20.99 1.91 21.06
CA HIS A 544 -19.74 1.73 20.33
C HIS A 544 -19.90 0.96 18.99
N LEU A 545 -21.02 1.15 18.28
CA LEU A 545 -21.34 0.38 17.08
C LEU A 545 -20.56 0.89 15.85
N PRO A 546 -19.63 0.10 15.29
CA PRO A 546 -18.78 0.55 14.18
C PRO A 546 -19.58 0.80 12.90
N SER A 547 -20.73 0.14 12.71
CA SER A 547 -21.62 0.32 11.56
C SER A 547 -23.07 0.60 11.98
N LYS A 548 -24.01 0.60 11.02
CA LYS A 548 -25.46 0.68 11.29
C LYS A 548 -26.14 -0.70 11.43
N LYS A 549 -25.39 -1.80 11.29
CA LYS A 549 -25.92 -3.19 11.34
C LYS A 549 -26.16 -3.59 12.81
N ILE A 550 -27.30 -4.20 13.10
CA ILE A 550 -27.68 -4.83 14.39
C ILE A 550 -28.43 -6.14 14.11
N ARG A 551 -28.38 -7.11 15.02
CA ARG A 551 -29.00 -8.44 14.88
C ARG A 551 -30.13 -8.64 15.90
N PRO A 552 -31.20 -9.39 15.55
CA PRO A 552 -32.22 -9.78 16.52
C PRO A 552 -31.60 -10.55 17.70
N GLY A 553 -31.89 -10.11 18.92
CA GLY A 553 -31.25 -10.61 20.15
C GLY A 553 -30.29 -9.61 20.79
N ASP A 554 -29.69 -8.70 20.03
CA ASP A 554 -28.75 -7.69 20.52
C ASP A 554 -29.40 -6.79 21.58
N LYS A 555 -28.60 -6.31 22.55
CA LYS A 555 -29.03 -5.38 23.60
C LYS A 555 -28.50 -3.98 23.32
N ILE A 556 -29.36 -3.09 22.84
CA ILE A 556 -29.02 -1.69 22.58
C ILE A 556 -29.35 -0.85 23.82
N THR A 557 -28.35 -0.22 24.38
CA THR A 557 -28.49 0.76 25.48
C THR A 557 -28.92 2.11 24.91
N ILE A 558 -29.99 2.68 25.46
CA ILE A 558 -30.59 3.93 25.04
C ILE A 558 -30.65 4.84 26.26
N TYR A 559 -30.25 6.11 26.11
CA TYR A 559 -30.38 7.11 27.16
C TYR A 559 -31.46 8.11 26.75
N ARG A 560 -32.50 8.27 27.57
CA ARG A 560 -33.57 9.23 27.34
C ARG A 560 -33.50 10.32 28.42
N ARG A 561 -33.52 11.59 28.02
CA ARG A 561 -33.80 12.71 28.95
C ARG A 561 -35.26 12.62 29.36
N GLU A 562 -35.53 12.71 30.66
CA GLU A 562 -36.91 12.66 31.19
C GLU A 562 -37.73 13.85 30.69
#